data_AF-A0A1J4WVN5-F1
#
_entry.id   AF-A0A1J4WVN5-F1
#
_cell.length_a   1.000
_cell.length_b   1.000
_cell.length_c   1.000
_cell.angle_alpha   90.00
_cell.angle_beta   90.00
_cell.angle_gamma   90.00
#
_symmetry.space_group_name_H-M   'P 1'
#
loop_
_entity.id
_entity.type
_entity.pdbx_description
1 polymer ?
#
loop_
_entity_poly.entity_id
_entity_poly.type
_entity_poly.pdbx_seq_one_letter_code
_entity_poly.pdbx_strand_id
1 'polypeptide(L)'
;MHITHTPLHHTRHARLPRHLKALIAALVLIAPVMAAGVSNDLPREQEFIITAYYSPKPGQCCYVKGGYRADKILNGEGMRGADGTAVYPGMIAAPSSYAFGTVVALPGIGRFTVHDRGGAITELSDGAHRLDIWVGEGEEGLARALAFGVRRVRGTVYEKGGFQPKERFSLESFPAVLDRLEPFLVRGQDLLSVQVKNGDRGLSVETLQRSLKQVGFFDHVVTGLFGTVTQESLARFNDAYGLAEPADHLSERSAAYITAAVRRVEAKPPVIRNVDKSAQSSVIRTAQRTLRFLGFYKGRTDGVYDDMLADAILTFQQKQQLVGTAQDPGAGRIGPLTRGKLKTEWNQKLVDDLADRLMILHRVEVLLDERGKNLDQFLSEGDSGKQVTLLQRLLADRGYFPREKLNGYFGPQTKESVLRYQMDRDLVASEVSTGAGVVGPQTLKNLRGEERYDAYQLVRSEGWRAL
;
A
#
# COMPACT_ATOMS: atom_id res chain seq x y z
N MET A 1 -62.19 -65.82 -71.33
CA MET A 1 -61.52 -65.74 -70.03
C MET A 1 -62.20 -64.65 -69.20
N HIS A 2 -62.84 -65.06 -68.09
CA HIS A 2 -63.23 -64.34 -66.84
C HIS A 2 -63.49 -62.82 -66.90
N ILE A 3 -64.69 -62.23 -66.67
CA ILE A 3 -65.67 -62.31 -65.54
C ILE A 3 -64.94 -62.09 -64.20
N THR A 4 -65.09 -61.04 -63.38
CA THR A 4 -66.22 -60.19 -62.92
C THR A 4 -65.62 -59.07 -62.04
N HIS A 5 -66.29 -57.93 -61.83
CA HIS A 5 -66.68 -57.51 -60.47
C HIS A 5 -67.65 -56.30 -60.44
N THR A 6 -68.55 -56.43 -59.48
CA THR A 6 -69.80 -55.73 -59.11
C THR A 6 -69.57 -54.41 -58.34
N PRO A 7 -70.63 -53.61 -58.09
CA PRO A 7 -70.58 -52.19 -57.72
C PRO A 7 -70.54 -51.95 -56.20
N LEU A 8 -70.24 -50.72 -55.76
CA LEU A 8 -70.40 -50.29 -54.37
C LEU A 8 -71.23 -49.02 -54.21
N HIS A 9 -72.19 -49.16 -53.30
CA HIS A 9 -73.20 -48.24 -52.81
C HIS A 9 -72.67 -47.15 -51.86
N HIS A 10 -73.39 -46.03 -51.84
CA HIS A 10 -73.48 -45.06 -50.74
C HIS A 10 -73.71 -45.70 -49.36
N THR A 11 -73.09 -45.15 -48.31
CA THR A 11 -73.70 -44.89 -46.98
C THR A 11 -72.79 -43.94 -46.17
N ARG A 12 -73.27 -42.74 -45.81
CA ARG A 12 -73.93 -42.36 -44.54
C ARG A 12 -73.01 -42.37 -43.31
N HIS A 13 -72.82 -41.16 -42.78
CA HIS A 13 -72.16 -40.81 -41.53
C HIS A 13 -72.59 -41.69 -40.34
N ALA A 14 -71.60 -42.29 -39.68
CA ALA A 14 -71.76 -42.81 -38.32
C ALA A 14 -71.67 -41.65 -37.31
N ARG A 15 -72.75 -41.40 -36.58
CA ARG A 15 -72.80 -40.49 -35.43
C ARG A 15 -72.16 -41.16 -34.23
N LEU A 16 -71.22 -40.47 -33.57
CA LEU A 16 -70.63 -40.94 -32.31
C LEU A 16 -71.68 -41.08 -31.18
N PRO A 17 -71.62 -42.16 -30.36
CA PRO A 17 -72.50 -42.40 -29.22
C PRO A 17 -72.45 -41.28 -28.16
N ARG A 18 -73.59 -40.97 -27.54
CA ARG A 18 -73.73 -39.89 -26.53
C ARG A 18 -72.85 -40.07 -25.28
N HIS A 19 -72.42 -41.28 -24.93
CA HIS A 19 -71.52 -41.53 -23.80
C HIS A 19 -70.05 -41.15 -24.10
N LEU A 20 -69.64 -41.07 -25.37
CA LEU A 20 -68.28 -40.66 -25.75
C LEU A 20 -68.13 -39.12 -25.82
N LYS A 21 -69.24 -38.37 -25.97
CA LYS A 21 -69.24 -36.90 -25.91
C LYS A 21 -69.20 -36.36 -24.47
N ALA A 22 -69.64 -37.14 -23.49
CA ALA A 22 -69.54 -36.80 -22.08
C ALA A 22 -68.10 -36.94 -21.53
N LEU A 23 -67.29 -37.84 -22.11
CA LEU A 23 -65.89 -38.04 -21.67
C LEU A 23 -64.94 -36.94 -22.17
N ILE A 24 -65.21 -36.34 -23.34
CA ILE A 24 -64.39 -35.26 -23.92
C ILE A 24 -64.77 -33.87 -23.34
N ALA A 25 -65.98 -33.70 -22.81
CA ALA A 25 -66.39 -32.47 -22.11
C ALA A 25 -66.02 -32.47 -20.61
N ALA A 26 -65.79 -33.63 -19.98
CA ALA A 26 -65.40 -33.73 -18.57
C ALA A 26 -63.89 -33.59 -18.31
N LEU A 27 -63.06 -33.58 -19.36
CA LEU A 27 -61.61 -33.31 -19.26
C LEU A 27 -61.23 -31.85 -19.57
N VAL A 28 -62.22 -30.98 -19.81
CA VAL A 28 -62.02 -29.55 -20.17
C VAL A 28 -62.59 -28.59 -19.10
N LEU A 29 -63.16 -29.07 -17.99
CA LEU A 29 -63.85 -28.23 -16.99
C LEU A 29 -63.47 -28.48 -15.53
N ILE A 30 -62.19 -28.74 -15.27
CA ILE A 30 -61.54 -28.30 -14.02
C ILE A 30 -60.23 -27.61 -14.41
N ALA A 31 -60.38 -26.40 -14.95
CA ALA A 31 -59.31 -25.43 -14.94
C ALA A 31 -59.33 -24.72 -13.59
N PRO A 32 -58.28 -24.83 -12.76
CA PRO A 32 -57.84 -23.65 -12.04
C PRO A 32 -57.29 -22.70 -13.11
N VAL A 33 -57.97 -21.57 -13.28
CA VAL A 33 -57.34 -20.34 -13.72
C VAL A 33 -56.21 -20.06 -12.74
N MET A 34 -55.01 -20.47 -13.09
CA MET A 34 -53.74 -19.94 -12.61
C MET A 34 -52.78 -19.99 -13.79
N ALA A 35 -52.97 -19.06 -14.72
CA ALA A 35 -51.82 -18.44 -15.37
C ALA A 35 -51.11 -17.57 -14.33
N ALA A 36 -50.58 -18.20 -13.29
CA ALA A 36 -49.49 -17.63 -12.53
C ALA A 36 -48.27 -17.96 -13.37
N GLY A 37 -47.60 -16.94 -13.91
CA GLY A 37 -46.27 -17.12 -14.47
C GLY A 37 -45.43 -17.80 -13.40
N VAL A 38 -45.07 -19.06 -13.64
CA VAL A 38 -44.05 -19.74 -12.85
C VAL A 38 -42.77 -18.99 -13.19
N SER A 39 -42.41 -18.03 -12.33
CA SER A 39 -41.06 -17.50 -12.32
C SER A 39 -40.12 -18.70 -12.25
N ASN A 40 -39.14 -18.74 -13.15
CA ASN A 40 -38.07 -19.72 -13.13
C ASN A 40 -37.17 -19.45 -11.91
N ASP A 41 -37.68 -19.63 -10.69
CA ASP A 41 -37.03 -19.39 -9.40
C ASP A 41 -36.19 -20.58 -8.94
N LEU A 42 -35.86 -21.50 -9.86
CA LEU A 42 -34.95 -22.60 -9.57
C LEU A 42 -33.50 -22.09 -9.63
N PRO A 43 -32.64 -22.50 -8.68
CA PRO A 43 -31.23 -22.15 -8.72
C PRO A 43 -30.60 -22.61 -10.03
N ARG A 44 -29.80 -21.74 -10.67
CA ARG A 44 -29.10 -22.07 -11.92
C ARG A 44 -27.60 -22.10 -11.74
N GLU A 45 -26.94 -22.96 -12.51
CA GLU A 45 -25.49 -22.98 -12.61
C GLU A 45 -25.00 -21.89 -13.57
N GLN A 46 -23.92 -21.22 -13.20
CA GLN A 46 -23.28 -20.17 -13.99
C GLN A 46 -21.76 -20.25 -13.84
N GLU A 47 -21.05 -20.09 -14.95
CA GLU A 47 -19.60 -19.92 -14.94
C GLU A 47 -19.24 -18.48 -14.58
N PHE A 48 -18.33 -18.31 -13.63
CA PHE A 48 -17.86 -17.00 -13.17
C PHE A 48 -16.36 -16.82 -13.32
N ILE A 49 -15.95 -15.61 -13.69
CA ILE A 49 -14.60 -15.09 -13.47
C ILE A 49 -14.65 -14.19 -12.23
N ILE A 50 -13.99 -14.63 -11.17
CA ILE A 50 -14.05 -13.97 -9.87
C ILE A 50 -12.72 -13.26 -9.61
N THR A 51 -12.81 -11.99 -9.24
CA THR A 51 -11.73 -11.20 -8.67
C THR A 51 -12.06 -10.82 -7.24
N ALA A 52 -11.11 -10.18 -6.58
CA ALA A 52 -11.34 -9.54 -5.31
C ALA A 52 -10.87 -8.09 -5.36
N TYR A 53 -11.62 -7.22 -4.70
CA TYR A 53 -11.29 -5.81 -4.55
C TYR A 53 -11.18 -5.44 -3.07
N TYR A 54 -10.58 -4.28 -2.82
CA TYR A 54 -10.31 -3.82 -1.47
C TYR A 54 -10.59 -2.32 -1.35
N SER A 55 -10.80 -1.84 -0.13
CA SER A 55 -10.93 -0.40 0.13
C SER A 55 -9.55 0.19 0.46
N PRO A 56 -8.90 0.96 -0.44
CA PRO A 56 -7.62 1.58 -0.12
C PRO A 56 -7.76 2.59 1.01
N LYS A 57 -6.70 2.76 1.80
CA LYS A 57 -6.59 3.79 2.84
C LYS A 57 -5.54 4.83 2.45
N PRO A 58 -5.67 6.10 2.89
CA PRO A 58 -4.58 7.05 2.77
C PRO A 58 -3.38 6.61 3.62
N GLY A 59 -2.17 6.91 3.17
CA GLY A 59 -0.95 6.66 3.95
C GLY A 59 -0.47 5.21 4.03
N GLN A 60 -1.00 4.27 3.23
CA GLN A 60 -0.41 2.93 3.11
C GLN A 60 0.84 2.93 2.22
N CYS A 61 1.75 1.99 2.42
CA CYS A 61 3.01 1.93 1.67
C CYS A 61 2.83 1.59 0.19
N CYS A 62 1.74 0.92 -0.16
CA CYS A 62 1.58 0.25 -1.43
C CYS A 62 0.19 0.45 -2.06
N TYR A 63 0.16 0.62 -3.38
CA TYR A 63 -1.06 0.82 -4.15
C TYR A 63 -0.89 0.19 -5.54
N VAL A 64 -1.94 -0.45 -6.07
CA VAL A 64 -1.91 -1.16 -7.38
C VAL A 64 -1.68 -0.19 -8.53
N LYS A 65 -2.21 1.02 -8.42
CA LYS A 65 -2.09 2.13 -9.36
C LYS A 65 -1.16 3.22 -8.86
N GLY A 66 -0.35 2.97 -7.83
CA GLY A 66 0.72 3.88 -7.40
C GLY A 66 0.29 5.03 -6.50
N GLY A 67 -0.97 5.09 -6.09
CA GLY A 67 -1.42 6.02 -5.05
C GLY A 67 -2.89 5.87 -4.67
N TYR A 68 -3.24 6.45 -3.51
CA TYR A 68 -4.57 6.37 -2.91
C TYR A 68 -5.69 6.74 -3.86
N ARG A 69 -5.57 7.89 -4.53
CA ARG A 69 -6.62 8.39 -5.43
C ARG A 69 -6.84 7.45 -6.61
N ALA A 70 -5.76 6.95 -7.22
CA ALA A 70 -5.86 6.07 -8.38
C ALA A 70 -6.42 4.70 -7.99
N ASP A 71 -6.03 4.14 -6.84
CA ASP A 71 -6.61 2.89 -6.34
C ASP A 71 -8.07 3.05 -5.93
N LYS A 72 -8.44 4.21 -5.37
CA LYS A 72 -9.84 4.49 -5.03
C LYS A 72 -10.71 4.56 -6.30
N ILE A 73 -10.20 5.13 -7.38
CA ILE A 73 -10.90 5.11 -8.68
C ILE A 73 -11.01 3.67 -9.21
N LEU A 74 -9.94 2.89 -9.11
CA LEU A 74 -9.90 1.50 -9.57
C LEU A 74 -10.91 0.60 -8.83
N ASN A 75 -10.96 0.68 -7.50
CA ASN A 75 -11.77 -0.20 -6.65
C ASN A 75 -13.17 0.36 -6.37
N GLY A 76 -13.49 1.56 -6.86
CA GLY A 76 -14.70 2.30 -6.53
C GLY A 76 -14.60 3.08 -5.21
N GLU A 77 -15.57 3.98 -4.96
CA GLU A 77 -15.59 4.84 -3.77
C GLU A 77 -15.67 4.04 -2.45
N GLY A 78 -15.93 2.74 -2.50
CA GLY A 78 -15.58 1.76 -1.46
C GLY A 78 -16.30 1.91 -0.11
N MET A 79 -17.30 2.78 -0.04
CA MET A 79 -18.03 3.11 1.20
C MET A 79 -19.42 2.47 1.22
N ARG A 80 -20.08 2.36 0.07
CA ARG A 80 -21.41 1.75 -0.09
C ARG A 80 -21.51 1.06 -1.45
N GLY A 81 -22.23 -0.06 -1.51
CA GLY A 81 -22.65 -0.67 -2.77
C GLY A 81 -23.66 0.21 -3.50
N ALA A 82 -23.90 -0.09 -4.78
CA ALA A 82 -24.87 0.61 -5.62
C ALA A 82 -26.31 0.61 -5.07
N ASP A 83 -26.64 -0.30 -4.14
CA ASP A 83 -27.93 -0.33 -3.43
C ASP A 83 -27.96 0.49 -2.12
N GLY A 84 -26.85 1.14 -1.75
CA GLY A 84 -26.70 1.95 -0.54
C GLY A 84 -26.20 1.18 0.70
N THR A 85 -26.07 -0.14 0.61
CA THR A 85 -25.55 -1.00 1.70
C THR A 85 -24.11 -0.62 2.00
N ALA A 86 -23.76 -0.47 3.29
CA ALA A 86 -22.39 -0.25 3.69
C ALA A 86 -21.53 -1.47 3.33
N VAL A 87 -20.32 -1.24 2.81
CA VAL A 87 -19.43 -2.34 2.40
C VAL A 87 -19.07 -3.22 3.61
N TYR A 88 -19.06 -4.54 3.41
CA TYR A 88 -18.76 -5.53 4.45
C TYR A 88 -17.99 -6.74 3.88
N PRO A 89 -17.29 -7.53 4.73
CA PRO A 89 -16.58 -8.74 4.32
C PRO A 89 -17.44 -9.69 3.49
N GLY A 90 -17.09 -9.92 2.22
CA GLY A 90 -17.84 -10.82 1.33
C GLY A 90 -18.96 -10.14 0.54
N MET A 91 -19.13 -8.82 0.62
CA MET A 91 -19.99 -8.11 -0.34
C MET A 91 -19.51 -8.38 -1.77
N ILE A 92 -20.43 -8.73 -2.69
CA ILE A 92 -20.08 -8.93 -4.10
C ILE A 92 -20.66 -7.88 -5.03
N ALA A 93 -19.85 -7.48 -6.00
CA ALA A 93 -20.29 -6.77 -7.20
C ALA A 93 -20.58 -7.78 -8.31
N ALA A 94 -21.69 -7.59 -9.03
CA ALA A 94 -22.11 -8.45 -10.13
C ALA A 94 -22.55 -7.62 -11.36
N PRO A 95 -22.75 -8.26 -12.53
CA PRO A 95 -23.26 -7.56 -13.70
C PRO A 95 -24.64 -6.96 -13.46
N SER A 96 -24.98 -5.92 -14.22
CA SER A 96 -26.25 -5.20 -14.06
C SER A 96 -27.50 -6.07 -14.23
N SER A 97 -27.37 -7.23 -14.90
CA SER A 97 -28.40 -8.25 -15.06
C SER A 97 -28.79 -8.94 -13.75
N TYR A 98 -27.95 -8.89 -12.71
CA TYR A 98 -28.21 -9.49 -11.41
C TYR A 98 -28.95 -8.51 -10.50
N ALA A 99 -30.11 -8.92 -9.96
CA ALA A 99 -30.87 -8.12 -9.02
C ALA A 99 -30.13 -7.94 -7.67
N PHE A 100 -30.25 -6.79 -7.02
CA PHE A 100 -29.75 -6.62 -5.65
C PHE A 100 -30.48 -7.58 -4.70
N GLY A 101 -29.73 -8.31 -3.89
CA GLY A 101 -30.21 -9.39 -3.03
C GLY A 101 -30.15 -10.78 -3.66
N THR A 102 -29.74 -10.93 -4.93
CA THR A 102 -29.44 -12.24 -5.52
C THR A 102 -28.29 -12.88 -4.74
N VAL A 103 -28.45 -14.16 -4.34
CA VAL A 103 -27.39 -14.91 -3.67
C VAL A 103 -26.64 -15.77 -4.68
N VAL A 104 -25.31 -15.76 -4.60
CA VAL A 104 -24.42 -16.61 -5.38
C VAL A 104 -23.64 -17.53 -4.46
N ALA A 105 -23.76 -18.84 -4.67
CA ALA A 105 -22.97 -19.85 -3.99
C ALA A 105 -21.76 -20.24 -4.84
N LEU A 106 -20.56 -20.06 -4.29
CA LEU A 106 -19.28 -20.36 -4.93
C LEU A 106 -18.62 -21.52 -4.16
N PRO A 107 -18.53 -22.73 -4.74
CA PRO A 107 -17.95 -23.89 -4.10
C PRO A 107 -16.53 -23.62 -3.54
N GLY A 108 -16.32 -23.97 -2.27
CA GLY A 108 -15.04 -23.78 -1.59
C GLY A 108 -14.69 -22.32 -1.22
N ILE A 109 -15.52 -21.35 -1.58
CA ILE A 109 -15.29 -19.93 -1.27
C ILE A 109 -16.34 -19.40 -0.30
N GLY A 110 -17.62 -19.56 -0.61
CA GLY A 110 -18.69 -19.03 0.24
C GLY A 110 -20.03 -18.86 -0.45
N ARG A 111 -20.98 -18.25 0.25
CA ARG A 111 -22.25 -17.77 -0.29
C ARG A 111 -22.34 -16.28 -0.04
N PHE A 112 -22.70 -15.55 -1.07
CA PHE A 112 -22.53 -14.11 -1.15
C PHE A 112 -23.79 -13.44 -1.67
N THR A 113 -24.03 -12.20 -1.24
CA THR A 113 -25.20 -11.42 -1.66
C THR A 113 -24.77 -10.28 -2.57
N VAL A 114 -25.46 -10.11 -3.70
CA VAL A 114 -25.24 -9.00 -4.63
C VAL A 114 -25.78 -7.71 -4.04
N HIS A 115 -24.88 -6.79 -3.70
CA HIS A 115 -25.20 -5.44 -3.23
C HIS A 115 -24.60 -4.34 -4.11
N ASP A 116 -23.70 -4.72 -5.02
CA ASP A 116 -23.02 -3.77 -5.88
C ASP A 116 -23.05 -4.19 -7.35
N ARG A 117 -22.89 -3.19 -8.23
CA ARG A 117 -22.86 -3.33 -9.68
C ARG A 117 -21.82 -2.35 -10.23
N GLY A 118 -20.67 -2.88 -10.64
CA GLY A 118 -19.58 -2.08 -11.20
C GLY A 118 -19.62 -2.07 -12.73
N GLY A 119 -19.28 -0.93 -13.36
CA GLY A 119 -19.23 -0.82 -14.82
C GLY A 119 -18.21 -1.74 -15.50
N ALA A 120 -17.19 -2.19 -14.75
CA ALA A 120 -16.20 -3.17 -15.22
C ALA A 120 -16.60 -4.64 -14.94
N ILE A 121 -17.69 -4.86 -14.21
CA ILE A 121 -18.18 -6.19 -13.81
C ILE A 121 -19.27 -6.58 -14.80
N THR A 122 -18.88 -7.28 -15.85
CA THR A 122 -19.74 -7.55 -17.01
C THR A 122 -19.87 -9.04 -17.31
N GLU A 123 -20.82 -9.37 -18.17
CA GLU A 123 -20.92 -10.66 -18.84
C GLU A 123 -19.89 -10.69 -19.98
N LEU A 124 -19.16 -11.80 -20.12
CA LEU A 124 -18.09 -11.97 -21.09
C LEU A 124 -18.63 -12.66 -22.35
N SER A 125 -17.93 -12.49 -23.47
CA SER A 125 -18.31 -13.09 -24.76
C SER A 125 -18.26 -14.62 -24.78
N ASP A 126 -17.51 -15.24 -23.86
CA ASP A 126 -17.45 -16.69 -23.68
C ASP A 126 -18.59 -17.22 -22.78
N GLY A 127 -19.51 -16.36 -22.34
CA GLY A 127 -20.66 -16.69 -21.50
C GLY A 127 -20.36 -16.72 -20.00
N ALA A 128 -19.11 -16.48 -19.57
CA ALA A 128 -18.78 -16.36 -18.15
C ALA A 128 -19.13 -14.96 -17.62
N HIS A 129 -19.54 -14.88 -16.35
CA HIS A 129 -19.92 -13.61 -15.73
C HIS A 129 -18.84 -13.16 -14.75
N ARG A 130 -18.52 -11.86 -14.72
CA ARG A 130 -17.56 -11.35 -13.74
C ARG A 130 -18.23 -11.16 -12.38
N LEU A 131 -17.54 -11.55 -11.31
CA LEU A 131 -17.89 -11.17 -9.94
C LEU A 131 -16.66 -10.56 -9.27
N ASP A 132 -16.88 -9.64 -8.35
CA ASP A 132 -15.82 -9.06 -7.54
C ASP A 132 -16.17 -9.15 -6.05
N ILE A 133 -15.31 -9.75 -5.25
CA ILE A 133 -15.54 -9.96 -3.82
C ILE A 133 -14.77 -8.91 -3.02
N TRP A 134 -15.43 -8.21 -2.11
CA TRP A 134 -14.74 -7.33 -1.18
C TRP A 134 -14.01 -8.13 -0.09
N VAL A 135 -12.69 -7.95 0.02
CA VAL A 135 -11.81 -8.75 0.90
C VAL A 135 -11.01 -7.92 1.89
N GLY A 136 -11.49 -6.73 2.25
CA GLY A 136 -10.90 -5.92 3.31
C GLY A 136 -10.46 -4.54 2.85
N GLU A 137 -9.70 -3.89 3.73
CA GLU A 137 -9.26 -2.51 3.56
C GLU A 137 -7.76 -2.38 3.82
N GLY A 138 -7.17 -1.29 3.33
CA GLY A 138 -5.75 -0.99 3.54
C GLY A 138 -4.81 -2.01 2.90
N GLU A 139 -3.62 -2.14 3.48
CA GLU A 139 -2.57 -3.06 3.01
C GLU A 139 -2.98 -4.52 3.15
N GLU A 140 -3.66 -4.88 4.23
CA GLU A 140 -4.15 -6.25 4.44
C GLU A 140 -5.18 -6.64 3.37
N GLY A 141 -6.15 -5.76 3.09
CA GLY A 141 -7.13 -5.97 2.02
C GLY A 141 -6.48 -6.10 0.64
N LEU A 142 -5.51 -5.24 0.33
CA LEU A 142 -4.73 -5.34 -0.90
C LEU A 142 -3.99 -6.68 -1.00
N ALA A 143 -3.32 -7.10 0.06
CA ALA A 143 -2.59 -8.36 0.09
C ALA A 143 -3.53 -9.55 -0.12
N ARG A 144 -4.74 -9.53 0.46
CA ARG A 144 -5.77 -10.56 0.25
C ARG A 144 -6.27 -10.57 -1.19
N ALA A 145 -6.54 -9.40 -1.77
CA ALA A 145 -6.98 -9.29 -3.16
C ALA A 145 -5.94 -9.84 -4.15
N LEU A 146 -4.67 -9.47 -3.96
CA LEU A 146 -3.56 -9.98 -4.76
C LEU A 146 -3.31 -11.48 -4.54
N ALA A 147 -3.49 -11.98 -3.31
CA ALA A 147 -3.38 -13.40 -2.98
C ALA A 147 -4.49 -14.23 -3.63
N PHE A 148 -5.71 -13.68 -3.67
CA PHE A 148 -6.87 -14.34 -4.26
C PHE A 148 -6.72 -14.52 -5.77
N GLY A 149 -6.25 -13.48 -6.46
CA GLY A 149 -6.03 -13.47 -7.91
C GLY A 149 -7.33 -13.58 -8.72
N VAL A 150 -7.21 -13.99 -9.98
CA VAL A 150 -8.36 -14.27 -10.85
C VAL A 150 -8.67 -15.76 -10.77
N ARG A 151 -9.95 -16.11 -10.54
CA ARG A 151 -10.38 -17.52 -10.49
C ARG A 151 -11.57 -17.75 -11.41
N ARG A 152 -11.56 -18.85 -12.16
CA ARG A 152 -12.73 -19.34 -12.89
C ARG A 152 -13.43 -20.40 -12.05
N VAL A 153 -14.70 -20.18 -11.72
CA VAL A 153 -15.47 -21.07 -10.84
C VAL A 153 -16.90 -21.20 -11.35
N ARG A 154 -17.39 -22.43 -11.37
CA ARG A 154 -18.81 -22.72 -11.58
C ARG A 154 -19.57 -22.56 -10.27
N GLY A 155 -20.55 -21.68 -10.24
CA GLY A 155 -21.35 -21.38 -9.05
C GLY A 155 -22.85 -21.47 -9.31
N THR A 156 -23.61 -21.47 -8.22
CA THR A 156 -25.08 -21.54 -8.25
C THR A 156 -25.68 -20.18 -7.93
N VAL A 157 -26.58 -19.69 -8.77
CA VAL A 157 -27.29 -18.41 -8.62
C VAL A 157 -28.72 -18.65 -8.13
N TYR A 158 -29.08 -17.96 -7.06
CA TYR A 158 -30.41 -17.97 -6.45
C TYR A 158 -31.10 -16.63 -6.74
N GLU A 159 -32.00 -16.61 -7.72
CA GLU A 159 -32.62 -15.37 -8.17
C GLU A 159 -33.53 -14.73 -7.12
N LYS A 160 -33.53 -13.39 -7.11
CA LYS A 160 -34.36 -12.61 -6.19
C LYS A 160 -35.84 -12.92 -6.42
N GLY A 161 -36.52 -13.37 -5.36
CA GLY A 161 -37.92 -13.81 -5.40
C GLY A 161 -38.10 -15.29 -5.04
N GLY A 162 -37.06 -16.10 -5.26
CA GLY A 162 -37.00 -17.50 -4.83
C GLY A 162 -36.38 -17.71 -3.43
N PHE A 163 -36.09 -18.96 -3.10
CA PHE A 163 -35.36 -19.32 -1.88
C PHE A 163 -33.96 -18.69 -1.86
N GLN A 164 -33.66 -17.95 -0.80
CA GLN A 164 -32.35 -17.30 -0.60
C GLN A 164 -31.59 -18.01 0.52
N PRO A 165 -30.54 -18.79 0.22
CA PRO A 165 -29.74 -19.39 1.26
C PRO A 165 -28.99 -18.31 2.04
N LYS A 166 -28.83 -18.52 3.35
CA LYS A 166 -28.10 -17.57 4.19
C LYS A 166 -26.66 -17.40 3.72
N GLU A 167 -26.23 -16.15 3.69
CA GLU A 167 -24.86 -15.76 3.42
C GLU A 167 -23.88 -16.52 4.33
N ARG A 168 -22.72 -16.89 3.79
CA ARG A 168 -21.67 -17.58 4.51
C ARG A 168 -20.32 -17.24 3.89
N PHE A 169 -19.59 -16.38 4.58
CA PHE A 169 -18.24 -15.98 4.22
C PHE A 169 -17.40 -15.85 5.49
N SER A 170 -16.11 -16.19 5.40
CA SER A 170 -15.13 -15.96 6.47
C SER A 170 -13.94 -15.28 5.83
N LEU A 171 -13.69 -14.03 6.24
CA LEU A 171 -12.58 -13.25 5.70
C LEU A 171 -11.24 -13.94 6.02
N GLU A 172 -11.13 -14.60 7.17
CA GLU A 172 -9.97 -15.35 7.63
C GLU A 172 -9.53 -16.45 6.65
N SER A 173 -10.44 -16.97 5.83
CA SER A 173 -10.12 -17.96 4.78
C SER A 173 -9.35 -17.38 3.58
N PHE A 174 -9.21 -16.04 3.51
CA PHE A 174 -8.47 -15.33 2.48
C PHE A 174 -7.14 -14.83 3.06
N PRO A 175 -6.03 -15.57 2.98
CA PRO A 175 -4.79 -15.16 3.63
C PRO A 175 -4.25 -13.85 3.07
N ALA A 176 -3.81 -12.94 3.95
CA ALA A 176 -3.09 -11.73 3.59
C ALA A 176 -1.59 -12.05 3.44
N VAL A 177 -1.12 -12.24 2.21
CA VAL A 177 0.29 -12.52 1.92
C VAL A 177 1.04 -11.20 1.72
N LEU A 178 1.54 -10.61 2.80
CA LEU A 178 2.10 -9.25 2.80
C LEU A 178 3.32 -9.08 1.88
N ASP A 179 4.14 -10.11 1.67
CA ASP A 179 5.28 -10.07 0.73
C ASP A 179 4.84 -9.78 -0.72
N ARG A 180 3.57 -10.05 -1.07
CA ARG A 180 3.03 -9.69 -2.40
C ARG A 180 2.91 -8.18 -2.62
N LEU A 181 3.07 -7.37 -1.58
CA LEU A 181 2.97 -5.92 -1.65
C LEU A 181 4.27 -5.23 -2.10
N GLU A 182 5.42 -5.92 -2.04
CA GLU A 182 6.72 -5.33 -2.39
C GLU A 182 6.77 -4.68 -3.78
N PRO A 183 6.19 -5.27 -4.84
CA PRO A 183 6.17 -4.64 -6.17
C PRO A 183 5.26 -3.42 -6.26
N PHE A 184 4.46 -3.12 -5.25
CA PHE A 184 3.48 -2.02 -5.25
C PHE A 184 3.90 -0.86 -4.34
N LEU A 185 5.11 -0.90 -3.76
CA LEU A 185 5.63 0.14 -2.89
C LEU A 185 5.78 1.47 -3.63
N VAL A 186 5.13 2.52 -3.12
CA VAL A 186 5.10 3.83 -3.76
C VAL A 186 6.29 4.71 -3.35
N ARG A 187 6.74 4.58 -2.09
CA ARG A 187 7.87 5.34 -1.52
C ARG A 187 8.96 4.45 -0.91
N GLY A 188 8.94 3.15 -1.24
CA GLY A 188 9.79 2.14 -0.60
C GLY A 188 9.36 1.87 0.85
N GLN A 189 10.26 1.34 1.67
CA GLN A 189 10.03 1.05 3.10
C GLN A 189 10.34 2.26 4.00
N ASP A 190 9.94 3.46 3.58
CA ASP A 190 10.19 4.70 4.33
C ASP A 190 9.10 4.94 5.38
N LEU A 191 9.47 4.88 6.66
CA LEU A 191 8.54 5.09 7.78
C LEU A 191 7.91 6.49 7.80
N LEU A 192 8.59 7.50 7.25
CA LEU A 192 8.04 8.86 7.15
C LEU A 192 6.90 8.97 6.14
N SER A 193 6.82 8.01 5.22
CA SER A 193 5.84 8.05 4.14
C SER A 193 4.52 7.34 4.45
N VAL A 194 4.44 6.66 5.60
CA VAL A 194 3.32 5.81 5.97
C VAL A 194 2.60 6.35 7.19
N GLN A 195 1.31 6.05 7.30
CA GLN A 195 0.49 6.38 8.45
C GLN A 195 -0.02 5.08 9.05
N VAL A 196 0.57 4.69 10.19
CA VAL A 196 0.16 3.49 10.92
C VAL A 196 -0.31 3.86 12.32
N LYS A 197 -1.40 3.24 12.75
CA LYS A 197 -2.02 3.43 14.06
C LYS A 197 -2.47 2.10 14.66
N ASN A 198 -2.82 2.13 15.93
CA ASN A 198 -3.32 0.97 16.65
C ASN A 198 -4.53 0.33 15.93
N GLY A 199 -4.47 -0.97 15.77
CA GLY A 199 -5.42 -1.78 15.00
C GLY A 199 -5.03 -2.02 13.54
N ASP A 200 -4.12 -1.23 12.96
CA ASP A 200 -3.67 -1.45 11.58
C ASP A 200 -2.93 -2.77 11.44
N ARG A 201 -3.12 -3.40 10.27
CA ARG A 201 -2.44 -4.62 9.83
C ARG A 201 -1.83 -4.40 8.45
N GLY A 202 -0.54 -4.70 8.29
CA GLY A 202 0.12 -4.51 7.00
C GLY A 202 1.65 -4.52 7.03
N LEU A 203 2.22 -4.36 5.84
CA LEU A 203 3.66 -4.29 5.60
C LEU A 203 4.29 -3.02 6.23
N SER A 204 3.56 -1.90 6.29
CA SER A 204 4.03 -0.69 7.00
C SER A 204 4.24 -0.94 8.48
N VAL A 205 3.34 -1.70 9.11
CA VAL A 205 3.49 -2.09 10.53
C VAL A 205 4.64 -3.07 10.70
N GLU A 206 4.81 -4.05 9.79
CA GLU A 206 5.98 -4.93 9.82
C GLU A 206 7.30 -4.13 9.71
N THR A 207 7.32 -3.12 8.85
CA THR A 207 8.48 -2.23 8.67
C THR A 207 8.78 -1.47 9.96
N LEU A 208 7.76 -0.94 10.64
CA LEU A 208 7.92 -0.29 11.95
C LEU A 208 8.47 -1.28 12.99
N GLN A 209 7.87 -2.46 13.12
CA GLN A 209 8.29 -3.49 14.08
C GLN A 209 9.73 -3.97 13.83
N ARG A 210 10.10 -4.22 12.57
CA ARG A 210 11.47 -4.58 12.18
C ARG A 210 12.46 -3.47 12.50
N SER A 211 12.10 -2.21 12.24
CA SER A 211 12.95 -1.06 12.55
C SER A 211 13.16 -0.90 14.06
N LEU A 212 12.08 -0.96 14.85
CA LEU A 212 12.17 -0.94 16.32
C LEU A 212 12.97 -2.13 16.85
N LYS A 213 12.84 -3.31 16.24
CA LYS A 213 13.62 -4.50 16.61
C LYS A 213 15.11 -4.31 16.33
N GLN A 214 15.46 -3.76 15.18
CA GLN A 214 16.84 -3.46 14.78
C GLN A 214 17.51 -2.47 15.74
N VAL A 215 16.76 -1.50 16.27
CA VAL A 215 17.29 -0.52 17.25
C VAL A 215 17.10 -0.96 18.70
N GLY A 216 16.61 -2.18 18.95
CA GLY A 216 16.56 -2.80 20.28
C GLY A 216 15.32 -2.49 21.12
N PHE A 217 14.26 -1.93 20.53
CA PHE A 217 13.01 -1.56 21.21
C PHE A 217 11.86 -2.54 20.99
N PHE A 218 12.04 -3.57 20.17
CA PHE A 218 11.03 -4.61 19.90
C PHE A 218 11.64 -6.01 19.94
N ASP A 219 11.29 -6.79 20.94
CA ASP A 219 11.84 -8.13 21.23
C ASP A 219 10.89 -9.28 20.84
N HIS A 220 9.71 -8.97 20.34
CA HIS A 220 8.70 -9.95 19.95
C HIS A 220 8.84 -10.41 18.49
N VAL A 221 7.97 -11.34 18.09
CA VAL A 221 7.80 -11.74 16.69
C VAL A 221 7.18 -10.58 15.91
N VAL A 222 7.69 -10.31 14.71
CA VAL A 222 7.09 -9.33 13.79
C VAL A 222 5.82 -9.96 13.23
N THR A 223 4.68 -9.33 13.48
CA THR A 223 3.35 -9.85 13.13
C THR A 223 2.61 -9.00 12.10
N GLY A 224 3.10 -7.78 11.85
CA GLY A 224 2.40 -6.82 11.01
C GLY A 224 1.13 -6.25 11.65
N LEU A 225 0.83 -6.55 12.92
CA LEU A 225 -0.28 -5.98 13.67
C LEU A 225 0.21 -4.89 14.62
N PHE A 226 -0.33 -3.67 14.49
CA PHE A 226 -0.07 -2.60 15.43
C PHE A 226 -1.00 -2.80 16.62
N GLY A 227 -0.57 -3.61 17.58
CA GLY A 227 -1.28 -3.83 18.84
C GLY A 227 -0.53 -3.23 20.04
N THR A 228 -0.93 -3.66 21.25
CA THR A 228 -0.35 -3.22 22.54
C THR A 228 1.17 -3.32 22.56
N VAL A 229 1.73 -4.44 22.09
CA VAL A 229 3.19 -4.65 22.04
C VAL A 229 3.89 -3.61 21.16
N THR A 230 3.31 -3.25 20.01
CA THR A 230 3.92 -2.24 19.12
C THR A 230 3.83 -0.86 19.73
N GLN A 231 2.68 -0.53 20.34
CA GLN A 231 2.47 0.72 21.06
C GLN A 231 3.45 0.88 22.23
N GLU A 232 3.64 -0.15 23.06
CA GLU A 232 4.59 -0.12 24.18
C GLU A 232 6.05 -0.01 23.71
N SER A 233 6.41 -0.68 22.63
CA SER A 233 7.73 -0.54 22.00
C SER A 233 7.98 0.86 21.46
N LEU A 234 6.97 1.47 20.82
CA LEU A 234 7.06 2.85 20.33
C LEU A 234 7.15 3.85 21.50
N ALA A 235 6.38 3.65 22.56
CA ALA A 235 6.44 4.48 23.77
C ALA A 235 7.84 4.44 24.41
N ARG A 236 8.41 3.25 24.61
CA ARG A 236 9.78 3.09 25.13
C ARG A 236 10.83 3.76 24.23
N PHE A 237 10.66 3.68 22.91
CA PHE A 237 11.53 4.37 21.97
C PHE A 237 11.43 5.89 22.12
N ASN A 238 10.20 6.43 22.16
CA ASN A 238 9.96 7.86 22.35
C ASN A 238 10.58 8.35 23.66
N ASP A 239 10.37 7.64 24.77
CA ASP A 239 10.94 7.97 26.09
C ASP A 239 12.47 7.98 26.07
N ALA A 240 13.09 6.97 25.45
CA ALA A 240 14.55 6.85 25.38
C ALA A 240 15.22 7.98 24.60
N TYR A 241 14.53 8.54 23.61
CA TYR A 241 14.99 9.70 22.82
C TYR A 241 14.40 11.04 23.31
N GLY A 242 13.64 11.05 24.42
CA GLY A 242 13.04 12.27 24.98
C GLY A 242 11.97 12.91 24.09
N LEU A 243 11.28 12.11 23.28
CA LEU A 243 10.25 12.57 22.36
C LEU A 243 8.89 12.65 23.08
N ALA A 244 8.29 13.85 23.13
CA ALA A 244 6.94 14.05 23.64
C ALA A 244 5.88 13.71 22.56
N GLU A 245 5.95 12.49 22.04
CA GLU A 245 5.14 12.01 20.92
C GLU A 245 4.17 10.90 21.38
N PRO A 246 2.95 10.84 20.84
CA PRO A 246 2.00 9.77 21.14
C PRO A 246 2.53 8.41 20.64
N ALA A 247 1.98 7.33 21.20
CA ALA A 247 2.37 5.95 20.85
C ALA A 247 1.21 5.09 20.31
N ASP A 248 -0.01 5.63 20.26
CA ASP A 248 -1.17 4.98 19.63
C ASP A 248 -1.14 5.05 18.09
N HIS A 249 -0.21 5.85 17.54
CA HIS A 249 0.14 5.92 16.14
C HIS A 249 1.60 6.33 15.95
N LEU A 250 2.15 6.07 14.76
CA LEU A 250 3.48 6.52 14.39
C LEU A 250 3.43 7.98 13.94
N SER A 251 3.94 8.90 14.75
CA SER A 251 4.10 10.30 14.34
C SER A 251 5.27 10.48 13.38
N GLU A 252 5.27 11.56 12.59
CA GLU A 252 6.36 11.88 11.66
C GLU A 252 7.69 12.04 12.41
N ARG A 253 7.68 12.66 13.60
CA ARG A 253 8.88 12.86 14.41
C ARG A 253 9.42 11.52 14.91
N SER A 254 8.58 10.64 15.46
CA SER A 254 9.00 9.30 15.87
C SER A 254 9.52 8.49 14.67
N ALA A 255 8.87 8.55 13.51
CA ALA A 255 9.33 7.91 12.29
C ALA A 255 10.74 8.38 11.88
N ALA A 256 10.98 9.70 11.85
CA ALA A 256 12.30 10.27 11.54
C ALA A 256 13.38 9.78 12.50
N TYR A 257 13.08 9.74 13.80
CA TYR A 257 14.02 9.27 14.82
C TYR A 257 14.30 7.77 14.70
N ILE A 258 13.29 6.93 14.46
CA ILE A 258 13.48 5.48 14.25
C ILE A 258 14.35 5.25 13.01
N THR A 259 14.04 5.92 11.89
CA THR A 259 14.83 5.83 10.66
C THR A 259 16.28 6.31 10.88
N ALA A 260 16.48 7.40 11.63
CA ALA A 260 17.81 7.89 11.98
C ALA A 260 18.58 6.92 12.88
N ALA A 261 17.91 6.30 13.86
CA ALA A 261 18.49 5.30 14.76
C ALA A 261 18.90 4.02 14.00
N VAL A 262 18.09 3.57 13.04
CA VAL A 262 18.45 2.45 12.15
C VAL A 262 19.73 2.77 11.37
N ARG A 263 19.80 3.94 10.72
CA ARG A 263 21.01 4.39 10.00
C ARG A 263 22.21 4.53 10.93
N ARG A 264 21.99 4.90 12.19
CA ARG A 264 23.03 5.00 13.21
C ARG A 264 23.62 3.64 13.59
N VAL A 265 22.81 2.58 13.62
CA VAL A 265 23.28 1.20 13.88
C VAL A 265 24.21 0.73 12.76
N GLU A 266 23.93 1.12 11.52
CA GLU A 266 24.74 0.79 10.35
C GLU A 266 26.03 1.63 10.23
N ALA A 267 26.06 2.81 10.86
CA ALA A 267 27.20 3.71 10.84
C ALA A 267 28.35 3.25 11.75
N LYS A 268 29.60 3.37 11.28
CA LYS A 268 30.79 3.10 12.10
C LYS A 268 30.95 4.20 13.16
N PRO A 269 30.89 3.88 14.46
CA PRO A 269 31.06 4.89 15.51
C PRO A 269 32.53 5.34 15.60
N PRO A 270 32.80 6.57 16.10
CA PRO A 270 34.16 6.98 16.39
C PRO A 270 34.80 6.04 17.41
N VAL A 271 36.01 5.60 17.14
CA VAL A 271 36.78 4.76 18.07
C VAL A 271 37.39 5.66 19.13
N ILE A 272 36.63 5.89 20.19
CA ILE A 272 37.09 6.67 21.34
C ILE A 272 37.97 5.76 22.21
N ARG A 273 39.24 6.11 22.39
CA ARG A 273 40.16 5.43 23.32
C ARG A 273 40.40 6.32 24.53
N ASN A 274 41.19 5.83 25.48
CA ASN A 274 41.61 6.67 26.60
C ASN A 274 42.49 7.81 26.09
N VAL A 275 42.33 9.00 26.66
CA VAL A 275 43.05 10.21 26.24
C VAL A 275 43.62 10.95 27.44
N ASP A 276 44.93 11.13 27.41
CA ASP A 276 45.74 11.99 28.29
C ASP A 276 46.86 12.63 27.46
N LYS A 277 47.76 13.37 28.12
CA LYS A 277 48.87 14.10 27.47
C LYS A 277 49.84 13.20 26.68
N SER A 278 49.88 11.90 26.97
CA SER A 278 50.76 10.92 26.30
C SER A 278 50.08 10.17 25.16
N ALA A 279 48.77 10.36 24.97
CA ALA A 279 48.02 9.66 23.93
C ALA A 279 48.55 9.98 22.52
N GLN A 280 48.45 9.01 21.61
CA GLN A 280 48.84 9.22 20.21
C GLN A 280 48.01 10.33 19.56
N SER A 281 48.64 11.13 18.69
CA SER A 281 47.98 12.28 18.04
C SER A 281 46.72 11.92 17.26
N SER A 282 46.64 10.71 16.70
CA SER A 282 45.43 10.20 16.02
C SER A 282 44.24 9.99 16.96
N VAL A 283 44.52 9.54 18.19
CA VAL A 283 43.53 9.34 19.25
C VAL A 283 43.05 10.70 19.78
N ILE A 284 43.98 11.61 20.05
CA ILE A 284 43.68 12.99 20.47
C ILE A 284 42.78 13.68 19.42
N ARG A 285 43.12 13.54 18.13
CA ARG A 285 42.33 14.10 17.03
C ARG A 285 40.90 13.55 17.01
N THR A 286 40.73 12.27 17.32
CA THR A 286 39.41 11.63 17.40
C THR A 286 38.59 12.21 18.55
N ALA A 287 39.20 12.42 19.72
CA ALA A 287 38.54 13.08 20.85
C ALA A 287 38.16 14.53 20.54
N GLN A 288 39.08 15.32 19.97
CA GLN A 288 38.81 16.70 19.55
C GLN A 288 37.64 16.77 18.57
N ARG A 289 37.61 15.90 17.54
CA ARG A 289 36.48 15.84 16.57
C ARG A 289 35.15 15.45 17.24
N THR A 290 35.19 14.49 18.16
CA THR A 290 33.98 14.03 18.87
C THR A 290 33.43 15.12 19.78
N LEU A 291 34.27 15.75 20.61
CA LEU A 291 33.87 16.84 21.49
C LEU A 291 33.44 18.08 20.70
N ARG A 292 34.05 18.34 19.54
CA ARG A 292 33.62 19.41 18.63
C ARG A 292 32.24 19.13 18.05
N PHE A 293 32.00 17.91 17.59
CA PHE A 293 30.67 17.50 17.12
C PHE A 293 29.62 17.66 18.22
N LEU A 294 29.96 17.30 19.47
CA LEU A 294 29.11 17.48 20.64
C LEU A 294 29.01 18.93 21.16
N GLY A 295 29.74 19.88 20.57
CA GLY A 295 29.71 21.30 20.94
C GLY A 295 30.59 21.71 22.14
N PHE A 296 31.36 20.80 22.73
CA PHE A 296 32.24 21.07 23.87
C PHE A 296 33.61 21.64 23.46
N TYR A 297 34.08 21.34 22.25
CA TYR A 297 35.42 21.75 21.80
C TYR A 297 35.35 22.66 20.57
N LYS A 298 35.87 23.89 20.69
CA LYS A 298 35.88 24.89 19.60
C LYS A 298 37.26 25.04 18.93
N GLY A 299 38.29 24.42 19.48
CA GLY A 299 39.67 24.47 19.00
C GLY A 299 39.93 23.67 17.72
N ARG A 300 41.20 23.65 17.30
CA ARG A 300 41.67 22.93 16.11
C ARG A 300 41.70 21.43 16.38
N THR A 301 41.29 20.61 15.41
CA THR A 301 41.38 19.15 15.52
C THR A 301 42.72 18.65 14.97
N ASP A 302 43.83 19.12 15.54
CA ASP A 302 45.20 18.89 15.07
C ASP A 302 45.92 17.69 15.72
N GLY A 303 45.32 17.08 16.75
CA GLY A 303 45.88 15.94 17.47
C GLY A 303 46.86 16.32 18.58
N VAL A 304 46.90 17.59 19.00
CA VAL A 304 47.68 18.06 20.16
C VAL A 304 46.79 18.09 21.41
N TYR A 305 47.29 17.59 22.53
CA TYR A 305 46.60 17.71 23.81
C TYR A 305 46.95 19.06 24.44
N ASP A 306 46.08 20.05 24.24
CA ASP A 306 46.20 21.41 24.77
C ASP A 306 45.26 21.64 25.96
N ASP A 307 45.40 22.79 26.62
CA ASP A 307 44.54 23.16 27.75
C ASP A 307 43.07 23.30 27.32
N MET A 308 42.81 23.75 26.09
CA MET A 308 41.44 23.83 25.54
C MET A 308 40.78 22.44 25.46
N LEU A 309 41.52 21.40 25.09
CA LEU A 309 41.00 20.03 25.05
C LEU A 309 40.77 19.49 26.47
N ALA A 310 41.70 19.73 27.40
CA ALA A 310 41.54 19.34 28.79
C ALA A 310 40.29 19.97 29.42
N ASP A 311 40.08 21.27 29.20
CA ASP A 311 38.90 22.02 29.67
C ASP A 311 37.60 21.53 29.01
N ALA A 312 37.63 21.20 27.71
CA ALA A 312 36.47 20.63 27.03
C ALA A 312 36.10 19.25 27.58
N ILE A 313 37.09 18.41 27.89
CA ILE A 313 36.86 17.10 28.53
C ILE A 313 36.29 17.30 29.94
N LEU A 314 36.87 18.21 30.73
CA LEU A 314 36.38 18.52 32.08
C LEU A 314 34.93 19.04 32.05
N THR A 315 34.62 19.98 31.17
CA THR A 315 33.26 20.53 30.99
C THR A 315 32.26 19.42 30.62
N PHE A 316 32.65 18.53 29.70
CA PHE A 316 31.85 17.37 29.36
C PHE A 316 31.63 16.46 30.57
N GLN A 317 32.69 16.13 31.31
CA GLN A 317 32.61 15.27 32.49
C GLN A 317 31.72 15.88 33.58
N GLN A 318 31.82 17.19 33.84
CA GLN A 318 30.97 17.89 34.80
C GLN A 318 29.51 17.90 34.37
N LYS A 319 29.21 18.17 33.10
CA LYS A 319 27.84 18.09 32.57
C LYS A 319 27.24 16.69 32.74
N GLN A 320 28.07 15.66 32.56
CA GLN A 320 27.70 14.25 32.73
C GLN A 320 27.81 13.75 34.18
N GLN A 321 28.10 14.65 35.13
CA GLN A 321 28.26 14.36 36.56
C GLN A 321 29.29 13.25 36.86
N LEU A 322 30.34 13.14 36.04
CA LEU A 322 31.43 12.18 36.23
C LEU A 322 32.51 12.69 37.18
N VAL A 323 32.68 13.99 37.26
CA VAL A 323 33.59 14.71 38.17
C VAL A 323 32.93 16.02 38.59
N GLY A 324 33.27 16.53 39.76
CA GLY A 324 32.88 17.85 40.26
C GLY A 324 33.92 18.93 39.96
N THR A 325 35.21 18.66 40.22
CA THR A 325 36.29 19.67 40.12
C THR A 325 37.44 19.22 39.22
N ALA A 326 38.32 20.17 38.87
CA ALA A 326 39.55 19.89 38.11
C ALA A 326 40.57 19.05 38.92
N GLN A 327 40.40 18.96 40.24
CA GLN A 327 41.27 18.20 41.14
C GLN A 327 40.82 16.73 41.27
N ASP A 328 39.63 16.41 40.80
CA ASP A 328 39.08 15.06 40.93
C ASP A 328 39.88 14.06 40.08
N PRO A 329 40.03 12.80 40.55
CA PRO A 329 40.74 11.78 39.79
C PRO A 329 40.18 11.58 38.38
N GLY A 330 41.03 11.82 37.36
CA GLY A 330 40.65 11.66 35.96
C GLY A 330 39.98 12.89 35.31
N ALA A 331 39.84 13.99 36.05
CA ALA A 331 39.40 15.28 35.51
C ALA A 331 40.27 15.71 34.31
N GLY A 332 39.61 16.13 33.23
CA GLY A 332 40.26 16.54 31.98
C GLY A 332 40.81 15.39 31.12
N ARG A 333 40.69 14.13 31.55
CA ARG A 333 41.15 12.95 30.79
C ARG A 333 39.99 12.07 30.35
N ILE A 334 40.10 11.41 29.20
CA ILE A 334 39.08 10.45 28.77
C ILE A 334 39.48 9.07 29.30
N GLY A 335 38.78 8.59 30.32
CA GLY A 335 38.84 7.21 30.81
C GLY A 335 37.64 6.36 30.37
N PRO A 336 37.51 5.11 30.87
CA PRO A 336 36.42 4.21 30.48
C PRO A 336 35.00 4.78 30.67
N LEU A 337 34.74 5.46 31.80
CA LEU A 337 33.44 6.06 32.09
C LEU A 337 33.13 7.23 31.14
N THR A 338 34.08 8.16 30.98
CA THR A 338 33.96 9.30 30.05
C THR A 338 33.78 8.82 28.61
N ARG A 339 34.51 7.80 28.18
CA ARG A 339 34.35 7.18 26.85
C ARG A 339 32.95 6.60 26.66
N GLY A 340 32.42 5.90 27.66
CA GLY A 340 31.06 5.36 27.62
C GLY A 340 30.02 6.46 27.40
N LYS A 341 30.10 7.52 28.20
CA LYS A 341 29.21 8.69 28.07
C LYS A 341 29.39 9.41 26.73
N LEU A 342 30.62 9.65 26.27
CA LEU A 342 30.87 10.26 24.96
C LEU A 342 30.24 9.46 23.84
N LYS A 343 30.33 8.12 23.88
CA LYS A 343 29.69 7.26 22.89
C LYS A 343 28.17 7.43 22.94
N THR A 344 27.55 7.44 24.12
CA THR A 344 26.09 7.64 24.28
C THR A 344 25.65 8.99 23.73
N GLU A 345 26.29 10.08 24.14
CA GLU A 345 25.95 11.44 23.68
C GLU A 345 26.18 11.59 22.17
N TRP A 346 27.23 10.99 21.63
CA TRP A 346 27.50 11.00 20.20
C TRP A 346 26.44 10.21 19.41
N ASN A 347 25.96 9.07 19.93
CA ASN A 347 24.81 8.37 19.35
C ASN A 347 23.59 9.29 19.29
N GLN A 348 23.21 9.84 20.44
CA GLN A 348 22.00 10.66 20.58
C GLN A 348 22.04 11.84 19.61
N LYS A 349 23.12 12.64 19.66
CA LYS A 349 23.26 13.81 18.79
C LYS A 349 23.24 13.44 17.30
N LEU A 350 23.88 12.34 16.90
CA LEU A 350 23.86 11.92 15.50
C LEU A 350 22.44 11.53 15.07
N VAL A 351 21.68 10.86 15.92
CA VAL A 351 20.27 10.54 15.63
C VAL A 351 19.44 11.82 15.53
N ASP A 352 19.60 12.76 16.46
CA ASP A 352 18.91 14.07 16.43
C ASP A 352 19.19 14.81 15.11
N ASP A 353 20.47 15.00 14.76
CA ASP A 353 20.87 15.74 13.54
C ASP A 353 20.36 15.06 12.26
N LEU A 354 20.31 13.72 12.23
CA LEU A 354 19.78 12.96 11.10
C LEU A 354 18.25 13.04 11.03
N ALA A 355 17.56 12.95 12.17
CA ALA A 355 16.12 13.04 12.25
C ALA A 355 15.63 14.42 11.80
N ASP A 356 16.29 15.50 12.23
CA ASP A 356 15.97 16.86 11.79
C ASP A 356 16.12 17.01 10.27
N ARG A 357 17.19 16.44 9.69
CA ARG A 357 17.37 16.44 8.23
C ARG A 357 16.26 15.66 7.51
N LEU A 358 15.87 14.52 8.07
CA LEU A 358 14.78 13.69 7.52
C LEU A 358 13.45 14.43 7.56
N MET A 359 13.13 15.12 8.66
CA MET A 359 11.92 15.95 8.79
C MET A 359 11.88 17.07 7.74
N ILE A 360 13.01 17.72 7.46
CA ILE A 360 13.10 18.73 6.41
C ILE A 360 12.79 18.12 5.03
N LEU A 361 13.40 16.98 4.71
CA LEU A 361 13.17 16.28 3.44
C LEU A 361 11.73 15.82 3.29
N HIS A 362 11.13 15.30 4.36
CA HIS A 362 9.72 14.92 4.41
C HIS A 362 8.81 16.13 4.18
N ARG A 363 9.08 17.26 4.84
CA ARG A 363 8.29 18.48 4.65
C ARG A 363 8.36 19.02 3.22
N VAL A 364 9.53 18.92 2.56
CA VAL A 364 9.66 19.24 1.14
C VAL A 364 8.75 18.34 0.29
N GLU A 365 8.75 17.04 0.56
CA GLU A 365 7.92 16.08 -0.17
C GLU A 365 6.42 16.34 0.01
N VAL A 366 5.97 16.60 1.24
CA VAL A 366 4.58 16.99 1.54
C VAL A 366 4.17 18.24 0.75
N LEU A 367 5.02 19.26 0.71
CA LEU A 367 4.74 20.49 -0.05
C LEU A 367 4.67 20.26 -1.56
N LEU A 368 5.50 19.36 -2.11
CA LEU A 368 5.44 18.98 -3.52
C LEU A 368 4.11 18.27 -3.84
N ASP A 369 3.64 17.39 -2.95
CA ASP A 369 2.35 16.71 -3.11
C ASP A 369 1.17 17.69 -3.02
N GLU A 370 1.14 18.56 -2.00
CA GLU A 370 0.09 19.57 -1.79
C GLU A 370 -0.06 20.50 -3.00
N ARG A 371 1.05 20.78 -3.69
CA ARG A 371 1.09 21.64 -4.89
C ARG A 371 0.91 20.89 -6.20
N GLY A 372 0.72 19.56 -6.15
CA GLY A 372 0.58 18.72 -7.34
C GLY A 372 1.83 18.72 -8.24
N LYS A 373 3.01 18.89 -7.64
CA LYS A 373 4.31 18.82 -8.33
C LYS A 373 4.88 17.39 -8.37
N ASN A 374 4.32 16.47 -7.60
CA ASN A 374 4.68 15.04 -7.64
C ASN A 374 3.65 14.21 -8.41
N LEU A 375 4.14 13.18 -9.09
CA LEU A 375 3.31 12.14 -9.66
C LEU A 375 2.67 11.31 -8.54
N ASP A 376 1.37 11.05 -8.59
CA ASP A 376 0.63 10.30 -7.54
C ASP A 376 0.07 8.95 -8.01
N GLN A 377 0.44 8.51 -9.20
CA GLN A 377 -0.03 7.25 -9.78
C GLN A 377 0.98 6.66 -10.77
N PHE A 378 0.83 5.37 -11.04
CA PHE A 378 1.49 4.70 -12.15
C PHE A 378 0.86 5.13 -13.47
N LEU A 379 1.69 5.29 -14.49
CA LEU A 379 1.29 5.77 -15.81
C LEU A 379 1.81 4.85 -16.91
N SER A 380 0.94 4.52 -17.86
CA SER A 380 1.23 3.68 -19.01
C SER A 380 0.59 4.24 -20.28
N GLU A 381 0.94 3.65 -21.42
CA GLU A 381 0.36 4.00 -22.71
C GLU A 381 -1.18 3.95 -22.69
N GLY A 382 -1.81 4.99 -23.24
CA GLY A 382 -3.26 5.19 -23.23
C GLY A 382 -3.78 6.06 -22.07
N ASP A 383 -3.01 6.25 -21.00
CA ASP A 383 -3.39 7.17 -19.91
C ASP A 383 -3.44 8.62 -20.41
N SER A 384 -4.31 9.43 -19.80
CA SER A 384 -4.41 10.85 -20.11
C SER A 384 -4.77 11.71 -18.90
N GLY A 385 -4.49 13.01 -18.99
CA GLY A 385 -4.86 14.02 -18.02
C GLY A 385 -3.68 14.72 -17.33
N LYS A 386 -3.95 15.27 -16.14
CA LYS A 386 -3.00 16.15 -15.42
C LYS A 386 -1.72 15.41 -15.00
N GLN A 387 -1.82 14.15 -14.58
CA GLN A 387 -0.66 13.35 -14.18
C GLN A 387 0.27 13.05 -15.37
N VAL A 388 -0.28 12.78 -16.56
CA VAL A 388 0.53 12.61 -17.78
C VAL A 388 1.16 13.92 -18.21
N THR A 389 0.44 15.04 -18.10
CA THR A 389 0.99 16.37 -18.40
C THR A 389 2.16 16.70 -17.46
N LEU A 390 2.04 16.35 -16.18
CA LEU A 390 3.12 16.49 -15.21
C LEU A 390 4.31 15.60 -15.59
N LEU A 391 4.10 14.31 -15.87
CA LEU A 391 5.16 13.40 -16.31
C LEU A 391 5.93 13.96 -17.52
N GLN A 392 5.20 14.40 -18.56
CA GLN A 392 5.81 14.99 -19.76
C GLN A 392 6.64 16.23 -19.42
N ARG A 393 6.18 17.08 -18.49
CA ARG A 393 6.96 18.22 -18.00
C ARG A 393 8.23 17.77 -17.28
N LEU A 394 8.13 16.84 -16.34
CA LEU A 394 9.27 16.32 -15.57
C LEU A 394 10.34 15.70 -16.49
N LEU A 395 9.90 14.96 -17.51
CA LEU A 395 10.76 14.41 -18.55
C LEU A 395 11.35 15.52 -19.44
N ALA A 396 10.59 16.56 -19.78
CA ALA A 396 11.06 17.68 -20.59
C ALA A 396 12.11 18.53 -19.89
N ASP A 397 11.91 18.82 -18.60
CA ASP A 397 12.88 19.54 -17.77
C ASP A 397 14.22 18.77 -17.65
N ARG A 398 14.19 17.46 -17.87
CA ARG A 398 15.37 16.57 -17.91
C ARG A 398 15.88 16.26 -19.32
N GLY A 399 15.29 16.85 -20.36
CA GLY A 399 15.71 16.66 -21.76
C GLY A 399 15.20 15.37 -22.44
N TYR A 400 14.34 14.60 -21.78
CA TYR A 400 13.76 13.38 -22.35
C TYR A 400 12.54 13.64 -23.24
N PHE A 401 11.77 14.69 -22.97
CA PHE A 401 10.53 14.97 -23.71
C PHE A 401 10.54 16.39 -24.31
N PRO A 402 10.09 16.59 -25.56
CA PRO A 402 10.01 17.95 -26.13
C PRO A 402 8.94 18.79 -25.45
N ARG A 403 9.35 19.95 -24.90
CA ARG A 403 8.48 20.82 -24.09
C ARG A 403 7.26 21.34 -24.84
N GLU A 404 7.37 21.51 -26.16
CA GLU A 404 6.31 21.98 -27.04
C GLU A 404 5.24 20.93 -27.34
N LYS A 405 5.47 19.65 -26.99
CA LYS A 405 4.53 18.54 -27.25
C LYS A 405 3.76 18.06 -26.02
N LEU A 406 3.76 18.84 -24.94
CA LEU A 406 2.97 18.56 -23.75
C LEU A 406 1.48 18.59 -24.12
N ASN A 407 0.84 17.43 -24.11
CA ASN A 407 -0.57 17.28 -24.50
C ASN A 407 -1.39 16.50 -23.46
N GLY A 408 -0.74 15.99 -22.41
CA GLY A 408 -1.40 15.21 -21.38
C GLY A 408 -1.90 13.85 -21.85
N TYR A 409 -1.40 13.33 -22.97
CA TYR A 409 -1.70 11.99 -23.48
C TYR A 409 -0.44 11.11 -23.50
N PHE A 410 -0.53 9.93 -22.89
CA PHE A 410 0.57 8.98 -22.83
C PHE A 410 0.55 8.13 -24.10
N GLY A 411 1.03 8.72 -25.20
CA GLY A 411 1.21 8.01 -26.47
C GLY A 411 2.60 7.40 -26.63
N PRO A 412 2.91 6.87 -27.84
CA PRO A 412 4.19 6.24 -28.14
C PRO A 412 5.41 7.12 -27.84
N GLN A 413 5.30 8.44 -28.06
CA GLN A 413 6.40 9.37 -27.76
C GLN A 413 6.67 9.51 -26.25
N THR A 414 5.63 9.53 -25.43
CA THR A 414 5.76 9.57 -23.96
C THR A 414 6.40 8.27 -23.47
N LYS A 415 5.95 7.11 -24.00
CA LYS A 415 6.52 5.79 -23.72
C LYS A 415 8.02 5.74 -24.03
N GLU A 416 8.41 6.18 -25.22
CA GLU A 416 9.81 6.25 -25.64
C GLU A 416 10.64 7.17 -24.74
N SER A 417 10.06 8.28 -24.29
CA SER A 417 10.75 9.22 -23.38
C SER A 417 10.92 8.63 -21.97
N VAL A 418 9.93 7.89 -21.48
CA VAL A 418 10.03 7.13 -20.23
C VAL A 418 11.07 6.04 -20.35
N LEU A 419 11.10 5.29 -21.45
CA LEU A 419 12.09 4.24 -21.69
C LEU A 419 13.51 4.78 -21.70
N ARG A 420 13.78 5.86 -22.46
CA ARG A 420 15.09 6.53 -22.46
C ARG A 420 15.49 7.02 -21.08
N TYR A 421 14.56 7.64 -20.35
CA TYR A 421 14.81 8.02 -18.96
C TYR A 421 15.15 6.82 -18.08
N GLN A 422 14.41 5.72 -18.19
CA GLN A 422 14.68 4.52 -17.40
C GLN A 422 16.03 3.90 -17.72
N MET A 423 16.43 3.87 -19.00
CA MET A 423 17.73 3.34 -19.42
C MET A 423 18.89 4.22 -18.94
N ASP A 424 18.78 5.56 -19.03
CA ASP A 424 19.80 6.49 -18.52
C ASP A 424 20.01 6.36 -17.01
N ARG A 425 18.98 5.92 -16.28
CA ARG A 425 18.97 5.79 -14.82
C ARG A 425 19.17 4.37 -14.33
N ASP A 426 19.52 3.46 -15.23
CA ASP A 426 19.70 2.03 -14.94
C ASP A 426 18.48 1.40 -14.23
N LEU A 427 17.28 1.92 -14.49
CA LEU A 427 16.03 1.39 -13.92
C LEU A 427 15.52 0.17 -14.70
N VAL A 428 15.89 0.06 -15.96
CA VAL A 428 15.62 -1.09 -16.82
C VAL A 428 16.87 -1.43 -17.62
N ALA A 429 17.11 -2.72 -17.85
CA ALA A 429 18.29 -3.18 -18.57
C ALA A 429 18.13 -3.08 -20.10
N SER A 430 16.89 -3.10 -20.59
CA SER A 430 16.57 -3.11 -22.02
C SER A 430 15.09 -2.80 -22.27
N GLU A 431 14.73 -2.57 -23.53
CA GLU A 431 13.35 -2.30 -23.97
C GLU A 431 12.36 -3.44 -23.73
N VAL A 432 12.87 -4.67 -23.56
CA VAL A 432 12.06 -5.86 -23.25
C VAL A 432 11.99 -6.16 -21.75
N SER A 433 12.64 -5.34 -20.92
CA SER A 433 12.56 -5.48 -19.46
C SER A 433 11.13 -5.23 -18.97
N THR A 434 10.70 -5.97 -17.95
CA THR A 434 9.42 -5.72 -17.30
C THR A 434 9.35 -4.27 -16.80
N GLY A 435 8.33 -3.52 -17.22
CA GLY A 435 8.15 -2.11 -16.87
C GLY A 435 8.84 -1.10 -17.79
N ALA A 436 9.55 -1.55 -18.84
CA ALA A 436 10.12 -0.69 -19.87
C ALA A 436 9.03 0.18 -20.53
N GLY A 437 9.27 1.50 -20.55
CA GLY A 437 8.35 2.50 -21.09
C GLY A 437 7.09 2.77 -20.25
N VAL A 438 7.00 2.22 -19.04
CA VAL A 438 5.89 2.40 -18.10
C VAL A 438 6.38 3.07 -16.83
N VAL A 439 5.66 4.07 -16.32
CA VAL A 439 5.94 4.65 -15.00
C VAL A 439 5.38 3.74 -13.92
N GLY A 440 6.16 2.71 -13.58
CA GLY A 440 5.92 1.83 -12.44
C GLY A 440 6.55 2.34 -11.15
N PRO A 441 6.56 1.52 -10.09
CA PRO A 441 7.06 1.90 -8.76
C PRO A 441 8.49 2.46 -8.75
N GLN A 442 9.42 1.81 -9.46
CA GLN A 442 10.82 2.25 -9.49
C GLN A 442 11.00 3.58 -10.23
N THR A 443 10.34 3.75 -11.37
CA THR A 443 10.35 5.00 -12.14
C THR A 443 9.70 6.14 -11.37
N LEU A 444 8.57 5.87 -10.72
CA LEU A 444 7.88 6.84 -9.86
C LEU A 444 8.77 7.28 -8.69
N LYS A 445 9.39 6.32 -8.00
CA LYS A 445 10.32 6.58 -6.90
C LYS A 445 11.52 7.41 -7.34
N ASN A 446 12.10 7.13 -8.51
CA ASN A 446 13.24 7.89 -9.03
C ASN A 446 12.84 9.33 -9.35
N LEU A 447 11.78 9.53 -10.14
CA LEU A 447 11.26 10.87 -10.49
C LEU A 447 10.96 11.70 -9.24
N ARG A 448 10.23 11.14 -8.26
CA ARG A 448 9.96 11.83 -6.99
C ARG A 448 11.22 12.14 -6.20
N GLY A 449 12.18 11.21 -6.20
CA GLY A 449 13.47 11.39 -5.52
C GLY A 449 14.24 12.58 -6.05
N GLU A 450 14.21 12.79 -7.37
CA GLU A 450 14.84 13.94 -8.01
C GLU A 450 14.07 15.24 -7.77
N GLU A 451 12.74 15.24 -7.91
CA GLU A 451 11.93 16.42 -7.60
C GLU A 451 12.14 16.88 -6.16
N ARG A 452 12.21 15.93 -5.21
CA ARG A 452 12.54 16.20 -3.81
C ARG A 452 13.95 16.75 -3.65
N TYR A 453 14.92 16.26 -4.41
CA TYR A 453 16.30 16.76 -4.37
C TYR A 453 16.35 18.21 -4.86
N ASP A 454 15.77 18.51 -6.02
CA ASP A 454 15.76 19.84 -6.61
C ASP A 454 15.05 20.84 -5.70
N ALA A 455 13.88 20.47 -5.17
CA ALA A 455 13.14 21.26 -4.20
C ALA A 455 13.91 21.48 -2.90
N TYR A 456 14.61 20.47 -2.40
CA TYR A 456 15.46 20.61 -1.21
C TYR A 456 16.61 21.58 -1.43
N GLN A 457 17.27 21.56 -2.60
CA GLN A 457 18.32 22.53 -2.92
C GLN A 457 17.76 23.94 -2.97
N LEU A 458 16.59 24.14 -3.58
CA LEU A 458 15.90 25.43 -3.64
C LEU A 458 15.59 25.97 -2.23
N VAL A 459 15.03 25.13 -1.35
CA VAL A 459 14.76 25.51 0.05
C VAL A 459 16.05 25.87 0.78
N ARG A 460 17.17 25.19 0.49
CA ARG A 460 18.46 25.51 1.11
C ARG A 460 19.07 26.82 0.62
N SER A 461 18.89 27.19 -0.65
CA SER A 461 19.46 28.42 -1.22
C SER A 461 18.58 29.64 -0.96
N GLU A 462 17.25 29.50 -1.03
CA GLU A 462 16.30 30.61 -1.06
C GLU A 462 15.27 30.58 0.08
N GLY A 463 15.29 29.54 0.91
CA GLY A 463 14.36 29.34 2.01
C GLY A 463 13.01 28.75 1.60
N TRP A 464 12.16 28.45 2.59
CA TRP A 464 10.89 27.74 2.39
C TRP A 464 9.86 28.45 1.51
N ARG A 465 9.99 29.77 1.29
CA ARG A 465 9.06 30.55 0.46
C ARG A 465 9.28 30.34 -1.04
N ALA A 466 10.44 29.81 -1.43
CA ALA A 466 10.78 29.58 -2.83
C ALA A 466 10.14 28.29 -3.40
N LEU A 467 9.93 27.29 -2.55
CA LEU A 467 9.22 26.06 -2.91
C LEU A 467 7.74 26.32 -3.07
#